data_AF-A0A5D6V9R3-F1
#
_entry.id   AF-A0A5D6V9R3-F1
#
_cell.length_a   1.000
_cell.length_b   1.000
_cell.length_c   1.000
_cell.angle_alpha   90.00
_cell.angle_beta   90.00
_cell.angle_gamma   90.00
#
_symmetry.space_group_name_H-M   'P 1'
#
loop_
_entity.id
_entity.type
_entity.pdbx_description
1 polymer ?
#
loop_
_entity_poly.entity_id
_entity_poly.type
_entity_poly.pdbx_seq_one_letter_code
_entity_poly.pdbx_strand_id
1 'polypeptide(L)'
;MATLTPYQKQYRTRMRRAIRMRATADRRARRYAQLLADSIGDAEDAATQMNELNALYGIDVSPFTLLTKALHADSGQERLVDQLAQYAPGEEVLLFNQVPDGNGGQPLPPNPIFGE
;
A
#
# COMPACT_ATOMS: atom_id res chain seq x y z
N MET A 1 23.47 21.84 -24.55
CA MET A 1 22.35 20.98 -24.08
C MET A 1 21.07 21.50 -24.70
N ALA A 2 20.28 20.67 -25.37
CA ALA A 2 19.00 21.10 -25.95
C ALA A 2 18.04 21.53 -24.84
N THR A 3 17.44 22.71 -24.98
CA THR A 3 16.45 23.25 -24.05
C THR A 3 15.13 22.49 -24.19
N LEU A 4 14.64 21.89 -23.10
CA LEU A 4 13.35 21.20 -23.08
C LEU A 4 12.22 22.14 -23.46
N THR A 5 11.30 21.65 -24.30
CA THR A 5 10.10 22.40 -24.69
C THR A 5 9.14 22.55 -23.50
N PRO A 6 8.26 23.57 -23.48
CA PRO A 6 7.18 23.68 -22.49
C PRO A 6 6.38 22.38 -22.32
N TYR A 7 6.06 21.70 -23.44
CA TYR A 7 5.42 20.38 -23.45
C TYR A 7 6.21 19.33 -22.63
N GLN A 8 7.50 19.19 -22.90
CA GLN A 8 8.36 18.23 -22.19
C GLN A 8 8.52 18.57 -20.71
N LYS A 9 8.57 19.87 -20.36
CA LYS A 9 8.60 20.32 -18.95
C LYS A 9 7.29 19.98 -18.25
N GLN A 10 6.14 20.23 -18.88
CA GLN A 10 4.82 19.88 -18.34
C GLN A 10 4.69 18.37 -18.12
N TYR A 11 5.08 17.54 -19.10
CA TYR A 11 5.09 16.08 -18.95
C TYR A 11 5.91 15.64 -17.73
N ARG A 12 7.15 16.15 -17.60
CA ARG A 12 8.02 15.78 -16.47
C ARG A 12 7.38 16.14 -15.12
N THR A 13 6.70 17.29 -15.02
CA THR A 13 6.00 17.71 -13.81
C THR A 13 4.85 16.78 -13.49
N ARG A 14 3.96 16.53 -14.46
CA ARG A 14 2.81 15.63 -14.32
C ARG A 14 3.23 14.21 -13.94
N MET A 15 4.23 13.67 -14.61
CA MET A 15 4.77 12.33 -14.35
C MET A 15 5.39 12.22 -12.95
N ARG A 16 6.21 13.20 -12.55
CA ARG A 16 6.78 13.23 -11.18
C ARG A 16 5.70 13.25 -10.11
N ARG A 17 4.60 14.00 -10.33
CA ARG A 17 3.48 14.04 -9.41
C ARG A 17 2.80 12.67 -9.31
N ALA A 18 2.48 12.03 -10.43
CA ALA A 18 1.86 10.71 -10.45
C ALA A 18 2.72 9.65 -9.73
N ILE A 19 4.04 9.64 -9.99
CA ILE A 19 4.98 8.75 -9.31
C ILE A 19 4.96 8.97 -7.79
N ARG A 20 5.01 10.23 -7.34
CA ARG A 20 4.93 10.54 -5.90
C ARG A 20 3.61 10.09 -5.28
N MET A 21 2.50 10.26 -5.99
CA MET A 21 1.18 9.80 -5.52
C MET A 21 1.17 8.28 -5.34
N ARG A 22 1.67 7.53 -6.32
CA ARG A 22 1.82 6.07 -6.23
C ARG A 22 2.69 5.66 -5.04
N ALA A 23 3.87 6.25 -4.90
CA ALA A 23 4.79 5.94 -3.79
C ALA A 23 4.19 6.27 -2.42
N THR A 24 3.41 7.35 -2.32
CA THR A 24 2.72 7.72 -1.07
C THR A 24 1.61 6.73 -0.74
N ALA A 25 0.85 6.28 -1.73
CA ALA A 25 -0.17 5.27 -1.55
C ALA A 25 0.43 3.92 -1.10
N ASP A 26 1.51 3.47 -1.76
CA ASP A 26 2.23 2.24 -1.38
C ASP A 26 2.74 2.31 0.07
N ARG A 27 3.39 3.42 0.45
CA ARG A 27 3.86 3.63 1.83
C ARG A 27 2.73 3.54 2.86
N ARG A 28 1.54 4.07 2.54
CA ARG A 28 0.37 3.98 3.42
C ARG A 28 -0.17 2.56 3.48
N ALA A 29 -0.30 1.89 2.33
CA ALA A 29 -0.76 0.52 2.26
C ALA A 29 0.12 -0.42 3.10
N ARG A 30 1.44 -0.30 2.98
CA ARG A 30 2.40 -1.07 3.79
C ARG A 30 2.23 -0.82 5.29
N ARG A 31 2.10 0.45 5.69
CA ARG A 31 1.88 0.81 7.11
C ARG A 31 0.59 0.17 7.64
N TYR A 32 -0.51 0.27 6.90
CA TYR A 32 -1.79 -0.28 7.35
C TYR A 32 -1.83 -1.79 7.32
N ALA A 33 -1.17 -2.43 6.35
CA ALA A 33 -1.00 -3.88 6.31
C ALA A 33 -0.21 -4.39 7.53
N GLN A 34 0.86 -3.69 7.93
CA GLN A 34 1.60 -4.05 9.14
C GLN A 34 0.73 -3.92 10.40
N LEU A 35 0.05 -2.79 10.57
CA LEU A 35 -0.85 -2.59 11.72
C LEU A 35 -1.96 -3.64 11.78
N LEU A 36 -2.49 -4.04 10.63
CA LEU A 36 -3.47 -5.11 10.54
C LEU A 36 -2.86 -6.45 10.94
N ALA A 37 -1.67 -6.78 10.43
CA ALA A 37 -0.95 -8.00 10.79
C ALA A 37 -0.69 -8.07 12.30
N ASP A 38 -0.20 -6.98 12.89
CA ASP A 38 0.04 -6.89 14.35
C ASP A 38 -1.26 -7.12 15.12
N SER A 39 -2.37 -6.48 14.71
CA SER A 39 -3.67 -6.65 15.38
C SER A 39 -4.25 -8.07 15.28
N ILE A 40 -3.93 -8.79 14.20
CA ILE A 40 -4.32 -10.20 14.06
C ILE A 40 -3.48 -11.07 14.99
N GLY A 41 -2.17 -10.81 15.11
CA GLY A 41 -1.30 -11.48 16.08
C GLY A 41 -1.75 -11.28 17.53
N ASP A 42 -2.05 -10.02 17.92
CA ASP A 42 -2.59 -9.73 19.26
C ASP A 42 -3.91 -10.49 19.53
N ALA A 43 -4.75 -10.68 18.51
CA ALA A 43 -5.98 -11.45 18.61
C ALA A 43 -5.73 -12.96 18.75
N GLU A 44 -4.70 -13.50 18.08
CA GLU A 44 -4.27 -14.90 18.20
C GLU A 44 -3.70 -15.18 19.61
N ASP A 45 -2.93 -14.26 20.17
CA ASP A 45 -2.42 -14.34 21.54
C ASP A 45 -3.58 -14.32 22.56
N ALA A 46 -4.54 -13.41 22.39
CA ALA A 46 -5.72 -13.33 23.24
C ALA A 46 -6.59 -14.60 23.11
N ALA A 47 -6.75 -15.13 21.90
CA ALA A 47 -7.47 -16.37 21.65
C ALA A 47 -6.81 -17.56 22.36
N THR A 48 -5.48 -17.61 22.39
CA THR A 48 -4.72 -18.64 23.12
C THR A 48 -5.04 -18.59 24.61
N GLN A 49 -4.98 -17.41 25.23
CA GLN A 49 -5.34 -17.25 26.66
C GLN A 49 -6.80 -17.61 26.93
N MET A 50 -7.74 -17.20 26.06
CA MET A 50 -9.15 -17.56 26.21
C MET A 50 -9.37 -19.07 26.13
N ASN A 51 -8.68 -19.75 25.21
CA ASN A 51 -8.76 -21.21 25.09
C ASN A 51 -8.21 -21.93 26.32
N GLU A 52 -7.13 -21.43 26.92
CA GLU A 52 -6.60 -21.95 28.18
C GLU A 52 -7.59 -21.77 29.34
N LEU A 53 -8.22 -20.60 29.45
CA LEU A 53 -9.27 -20.35 30.45
C LEU A 53 -10.49 -21.25 30.24
N ASN A 54 -10.92 -21.41 28.98
CA ASN A 54 -12.00 -22.32 28.59
C ASN A 54 -11.70 -23.75 29.06
N ALA A 55 -10.49 -24.25 28.78
CA ALA A 55 -10.06 -25.58 29.19
C ALA A 55 -9.96 -25.73 30.72
N LEU A 56 -9.43 -24.71 31.41
CA LEU A 56 -9.22 -24.74 32.86
C LEU A 56 -10.54 -24.73 33.65
N TYR A 57 -11.51 -23.94 33.20
CA TYR A 57 -12.77 -23.75 33.91
C TYR A 57 -13.96 -24.50 33.30
N GLY A 58 -13.74 -25.27 32.22
CA GLY A 58 -14.80 -26.01 31.54
C GLY A 58 -15.87 -25.11 30.91
N ILE A 59 -15.48 -23.89 30.51
CA ILE A 59 -16.35 -22.93 29.84
C ILE A 59 -16.07 -22.95 28.33
N ASP A 60 -17.03 -22.50 27.52
CA ASP A 60 -16.89 -22.43 26.05
C ASP A 60 -17.24 -21.02 25.56
N VAL A 61 -16.30 -20.10 25.75
CA VAL A 61 -16.41 -18.72 25.25
C VAL A 61 -15.64 -18.60 23.93
N SER A 62 -16.26 -18.01 22.91
CA SER A 62 -15.59 -17.79 21.61
C SER A 62 -14.26 -17.04 21.82
N PRO A 63 -13.12 -17.60 21.39
CA PRO A 63 -11.81 -16.99 21.60
C PRO A 63 -11.57 -15.76 20.71
N PHE A 64 -12.38 -15.59 19.66
CA PHE A 64 -12.31 -14.44 18.76
C PHE A 64 -13.61 -13.64 18.73
N THR A 65 -13.49 -12.34 18.50
CA THR A 65 -14.62 -11.51 18.03
C THR A 65 -14.89 -11.75 16.54
N LEU A 66 -16.09 -11.38 16.04
CA LEU A 66 -16.52 -11.66 14.67
C LEU A 66 -15.56 -11.13 13.60
N LEU A 67 -15.07 -9.89 13.75
CA LEU A 67 -14.18 -9.26 12.77
C LEU A 67 -12.82 -9.96 12.75
N THR A 68 -12.19 -10.16 13.91
CA THR A 68 -10.91 -10.87 14.02
C THR A 68 -11.00 -12.30 13.51
N LYS A 69 -12.12 -12.99 13.75
CA LYS A 69 -12.35 -14.33 13.22
C LYS A 69 -12.35 -14.35 11.69
N ALA A 70 -13.02 -13.39 11.06
CA ALA A 70 -13.05 -13.28 9.60
C ALA A 70 -11.68 -12.92 9.02
N LEU A 71 -10.98 -11.96 9.62
CA LEU A 71 -9.64 -11.53 9.18
C LEU A 71 -8.58 -12.62 9.32
N HIS A 72 -8.61 -13.35 10.43
CA HIS A 72 -7.73 -14.50 10.66
C HIS A 72 -8.00 -15.62 9.63
N ALA A 73 -9.27 -15.89 9.31
CA ALA A 73 -9.62 -16.93 8.33
C ALA A 73 -9.17 -16.62 6.89
N ASP A 74 -9.28 -15.36 6.46
CA ASP A 74 -8.96 -14.98 5.07
C ASP A 74 -7.46 -14.70 4.86
N SER A 75 -6.86 -13.99 5.81
CA SER A 75 -5.50 -13.45 5.66
C SER A 75 -4.53 -14.06 6.66
N GLY A 76 -4.85 -14.11 7.95
CA GLY A 76 -3.88 -14.49 8.99
C GLY A 76 -2.69 -13.51 9.05
N GLN A 77 -1.99 -13.45 10.20
CA GLN A 77 -0.85 -12.53 10.35
C GLN A 77 0.29 -12.88 9.38
N GLU A 78 0.67 -14.16 9.33
CA GLU A 78 1.83 -14.64 8.55
C GLU A 78 1.71 -14.29 7.06
N ARG A 79 0.52 -14.48 6.46
CA ARG A 79 0.32 -14.19 5.03
C ARG A 79 0.51 -12.72 4.69
N LEU A 80 0.06 -11.82 5.56
CA LEU A 80 0.22 -10.38 5.37
C LEU A 80 1.69 -9.98 5.49
N VAL A 81 2.40 -10.54 6.47
CA VAL A 81 3.84 -10.32 6.65
C VAL A 81 4.62 -10.87 5.46
N ASP A 82 4.30 -12.07 4.99
CA ASP A 82 4.93 -12.68 3.83
C ASP A 82 4.74 -11.86 2.56
N GLN A 83 3.52 -11.37 2.31
CA GLN A 83 3.26 -10.48 1.18
C GLN A 83 4.07 -9.18 1.29
N LEU A 84 4.17 -8.58 2.48
CA LEU A 84 4.98 -7.38 2.68
C LEU A 84 6.47 -7.64 2.45
N ALA A 85 6.96 -8.82 2.81
CA ALA A 85 8.35 -9.24 2.62
C ALA A 85 8.67 -9.58 1.15
N GLN A 86 7.72 -10.14 0.40
CA GLN A 86 7.91 -10.53 -1.00
C GLN A 86 8.09 -9.35 -1.97
N TYR A 87 7.49 -8.19 -1.67
CA TYR A 87 7.52 -7.02 -2.56
C TYR A 87 8.40 -5.92 -1.97
N ALA A 88 9.51 -5.58 -2.64
CA ALA A 88 10.38 -4.49 -2.17
C ALA A 88 9.72 -3.10 -2.38
N PRO A 89 9.91 -2.14 -1.46
CA PRO A 89 9.33 -0.81 -1.60
C PRO A 89 9.79 -0.11 -2.88
N GLY A 90 8.84 0.35 -3.70
CA GLY A 90 9.14 1.16 -4.88
C GLY A 90 9.77 0.42 -6.06
N GLU A 91 9.59 -0.89 -6.18
CA GLU A 91 10.25 -1.79 -7.13
C GLU A 91 10.09 -1.45 -8.63
N GLU A 92 9.14 -0.60 -8.99
CA GLU A 92 9.03 -0.15 -10.37
C GLU A 92 10.17 0.83 -10.71
N VAL A 93 11.22 0.29 -11.33
CA VAL A 93 12.31 1.01 -11.96
C VAL A 93 11.77 2.12 -12.86
N LEU A 94 11.98 3.37 -12.44
CA LEU A 94 11.56 4.55 -13.18
C LEU A 94 12.53 4.83 -14.33
N LEU A 95 12.34 4.15 -15.46
CA LEU A 95 12.99 4.53 -16.71
C LEU A 95 12.29 5.79 -17.26
N PHE A 96 12.86 6.96 -16.98
CA PHE A 96 12.47 8.20 -17.65
C PHE A 96 12.99 8.19 -19.08
N ASN A 97 12.22 7.62 -20.00
CA ASN A 97 12.43 7.87 -21.41
C ASN A 97 12.13 9.34 -21.71
N GLN A 98 12.98 9.98 -22.51
CA GLN A 98 12.69 11.33 -22.99
C GLN A 98 11.45 11.26 -23.87
N VAL A 99 10.42 12.03 -23.52
CA VAL A 99 9.23 12.15 -24.37
C VAL A 99 9.61 13.02 -25.57
N PRO A 100 9.50 12.50 -26.81
CA PRO A 100 9.71 13.30 -28.01
C PRO A 100 8.70 14.44 -28.05
N ASP A 101 9.04 15.51 -28.77
CA ASP A 101 8.14 16.63 -28.91
C ASP A 101 6.90 16.26 -29.75
N GLY A 102 5.81 15.89 -29.08
CA GLY A 102 4.59 15.38 -29.71
C GLY A 102 3.55 16.45 -30.06
N ASN A 103 3.76 17.71 -29.63
CA ASN A 103 2.78 18.80 -29.79
C ASN A 103 3.41 20.11 -30.27
N GLY A 104 4.48 20.03 -31.07
CA GLY A 104 5.22 21.21 -31.56
C GLY A 104 5.76 22.11 -30.45
N GLY A 105 6.05 21.52 -29.29
CA GLY A 105 6.61 22.15 -28.11
C GLY A 105 5.56 22.80 -27.20
N GLN A 106 4.30 22.87 -27.63
CA GLN A 106 3.25 23.61 -26.93
C GLN A 106 2.69 22.82 -25.74
N PRO A 107 2.46 23.50 -24.59
CA PRO A 107 1.86 22.84 -23.43
C PRO A 107 0.45 22.37 -23.74
N LEU A 108 0.04 21.26 -23.13
CA LEU A 108 -1.34 20.83 -23.10
C LEU A 108 -2.16 21.73 -22.16
N PRO A 109 -3.49 21.83 -22.33
CA PRO A 109 -4.37 22.53 -21.40
C PRO A 109 -4.18 22.04 -19.95
N PRO A 110 -4.36 22.92 -18.95
CA PRO A 110 -4.38 22.53 -17.54
C PRO A 110 -5.33 21.36 -17.30
N ASN A 111 -4.92 20.40 -16.48
CA ASN A 111 -5.78 19.28 -16.11
C ASN A 111 -5.80 19.12 -14.57
N PRO A 112 -7.00 19.16 -13.94
CA PRO A 112 -7.14 19.16 -12.49
C PRO A 112 -6.62 17.88 -11.82
N ILE A 113 -6.52 16.75 -12.54
CA ILE A 113 -5.91 15.51 -12.03
C ILE A 113 -4.46 15.75 -11.62
N PHE A 114 -3.75 16.64 -12.32
CA PHE A 114 -2.38 17.03 -11.99
C PHE A 114 -2.31 18.27 -11.09
N GLY A 115 -3.45 18.76 -10.58
CA GLY A 115 -3.60 19.92 -9.69
C GLY A 115 -2.95 21.19 -10.23
N GLU A 116 -3.22 21.45 -11.51
CA GLU A 116 -2.85 22.66 -12.26
C GLU A 116 -3.99 23.68 -12.26
#